data_AF-A0A1X7SEC5-F1
#
_entry.id   AF-A0A1X7SEC5-F1
#
_cell.length_a   1.000
_cell.length_b   1.000
_cell.length_c   1.000
_cell.angle_alpha   90.00
_cell.angle_beta   90.00
_cell.angle_gamma   90.00
#
_symmetry.space_group_name_H-M   'P 1'
#
loop_
_entity.id
_entity.type
_entity.pdbx_description
1 polymer ?
#
loop_
_entity_poly.entity_id
_entity_poly.type
_entity_poly.pdbx_seq_one_letter_code
_entity_poly.pdbx_strand_id
1 'polypeptide(L)'
;LSISVIRDCVRIGRYDRNHQQPRPLLVKFNCSKSVNTIIKRSSDLPQGITVKKHLTKHERYINSVLLRERYRLVTDDGIEKRSIKFLGNQLLVNGRPRGEASATGFKQYPTSGQLTPTLNNIDSSSDTSPTDSSVTPQTDSSESTTESTTQPRSF
;
A
#
# COMPACT_ATOMS: atom_id res chain seq x y z
N LEU A 1 -17.45 19.64 -27.92
CA LEU A 1 -16.16 19.78 -27.21
C LEU A 1 -16.43 20.35 -25.82
N SER A 2 -16.12 19.65 -24.73
CA SER A 2 -16.34 20.20 -23.38
C SER A 2 -15.24 21.22 -23.04
N ILE A 3 -15.63 22.50 -22.93
CA ILE A 3 -14.72 23.60 -22.55
C ILE A 3 -14.09 23.26 -21.19
N SER A 4 -12.80 22.97 -21.19
CA SER A 4 -12.09 22.59 -19.96
C SER A 4 -11.64 23.86 -19.24
N VAL A 5 -12.58 24.47 -18.53
CA VAL A 5 -12.32 25.68 -17.73
C VAL A 5 -11.31 25.34 -16.63
N ILE A 6 -10.10 25.84 -16.80
CA ILE A 6 -9.05 25.87 -15.77
C ILE A 6 -9.54 26.82 -14.68
N ARG A 7 -9.52 26.36 -13.43
CA ARG A 7 -9.87 27.17 -12.26
C ARG A 7 -8.66 27.93 -11.71
N ASP A 8 -7.50 27.28 -11.73
CA ASP A 8 -6.29 27.74 -11.05
C ASP A 8 -5.06 27.05 -11.67
N CYS A 9 -3.92 27.73 -11.69
CA CYS A 9 -2.66 27.24 -12.25
C CYS A 9 -1.48 27.88 -11.50
N VAL A 10 -0.77 27.10 -10.70
CA VAL A 10 0.35 27.59 -9.87
C VAL A 10 1.60 26.74 -10.03
N ARG A 11 2.78 27.36 -9.96
CA ARG A 11 4.05 26.62 -9.84
C ARG A 11 4.22 26.12 -8.41
N ILE A 12 4.55 24.84 -8.24
CA ILE A 12 4.76 24.21 -6.93
C ILE A 12 6.25 23.96 -6.68
N GLY A 13 6.62 23.92 -5.40
CA GLY A 13 8.01 23.78 -4.94
C GLY A 13 8.74 25.11 -4.75
N ARG A 14 9.79 25.08 -3.92
CA ARG A 14 10.69 26.22 -3.68
C ARG A 14 11.35 26.64 -5.01
N TYR A 15 11.56 27.93 -5.19
CA TYR A 15 12.36 28.43 -6.30
C TYR A 15 13.84 28.20 -6.01
N ASP A 16 14.55 27.68 -7.00
CA ASP A 16 15.99 27.49 -7.01
C ASP A 16 16.49 27.94 -8.38
N ARG A 17 17.50 28.83 -8.38
CA ARG A 17 18.09 29.41 -9.59
C ARG A 17 19.07 28.44 -10.27
N ASN A 18 19.64 27.50 -9.52
CA ASN A 18 20.63 26.54 -10.01
C ASN A 18 19.98 25.26 -10.56
N HIS A 19 18.67 25.09 -10.37
CA HIS A 19 17.93 23.91 -10.78
C HIS A 19 17.67 23.90 -12.29
N GLN A 20 18.24 22.92 -13.00
CA GLN A 20 18.17 22.84 -14.46
C GLN A 20 16.75 22.53 -15.01
N GLN A 21 15.87 21.93 -14.20
CA GLN A 21 14.50 21.61 -14.62
C GLN A 21 13.48 22.65 -14.13
N PRO A 22 12.48 23.04 -14.94
CA PRO A 22 11.47 24.00 -14.53
C PRO A 22 10.57 23.45 -13.41
N ARG A 23 10.18 24.32 -12.47
CA ARG A 23 9.24 23.96 -11.40
C ARG A 23 7.91 23.42 -11.95
N PRO A 24 7.38 22.29 -11.44
CA PRO A 24 6.11 21.73 -11.88
C PRO A 24 4.93 22.68 -11.73
N LEU A 25 3.93 22.52 -12.58
CA LEU A 25 2.66 23.24 -12.51
C LEU A 25 1.58 22.34 -11.88
N LEU A 26 0.88 22.88 -10.87
CA LEU A 26 -0.37 22.33 -10.35
C LEU A 26 -1.53 23.08 -11.00
N VAL A 27 -2.27 22.39 -11.87
CA VAL A 27 -3.46 22.93 -12.54
C VAL A 27 -4.71 22.33 -11.91
N LYS A 28 -5.63 23.18 -11.46
CA LYS A 28 -6.95 22.77 -10.96
C LYS A 28 -7.99 23.03 -12.06
N PHE A 29 -8.87 22.05 -12.27
CA PHE A 29 -9.95 22.12 -13.26
C PHE A 29 -11.31 22.13 -12.55
N ASN A 30 -12.32 22.71 -13.19
CA ASN A 30 -13.69 22.69 -12.66
C ASN A 30 -14.35 21.29 -12.68
N CYS A 31 -13.81 20.33 -13.44
CA CYS A 31 -14.39 18.99 -13.56
C CYS A 31 -13.31 17.89 -13.60
N SER A 32 -13.57 16.78 -12.89
CA SER A 32 -12.75 15.56 -12.93
C SER A 32 -12.72 14.89 -14.31
N LYS A 33 -13.78 15.04 -15.11
CA LYS A 33 -13.82 14.52 -16.50
C LYS A 33 -12.70 15.13 -17.35
N SER A 34 -12.45 16.44 -17.25
CA SER A 34 -11.33 17.11 -17.94
C SER A 34 -9.98 16.54 -17.53
N VAL A 35 -9.75 16.37 -16.22
CA VAL A 35 -8.51 15.78 -15.68
C VAL A 35 -8.28 14.38 -16.24
N ASN A 36 -9.31 13.53 -16.23
CA ASN A 36 -9.23 12.16 -16.75
C ASN A 36 -8.96 12.13 -18.26
N THR A 37 -9.58 13.01 -19.04
CA THR A 37 -9.33 13.13 -20.49
C THR A 37 -7.90 13.58 -20.79
N ILE A 38 -7.37 14.55 -20.04
CA ILE A 38 -5.98 15.03 -20.21
C ILE A 38 -4.99 13.92 -19.84
N ILE A 39 -5.21 13.20 -18.74
CA ILE A 39 -4.34 12.07 -18.33
C ILE A 39 -4.36 10.95 -19.39
N LYS A 40 -5.53 10.62 -19.96
CA LYS A 40 -5.64 9.62 -21.04
C LYS A 40 -4.88 9.97 -22.31
N ARG A 41 -4.67 11.25 -22.60
CA ARG A 41 -3.90 11.77 -23.76
C ARG A 41 -2.48 12.21 -23.39
N SER A 42 -2.00 11.87 -22.19
CA SER A 42 -0.66 12.29 -21.74
C SER A 42 0.49 11.59 -22.47
N SER A 43 0.21 10.48 -23.16
CA SER A 43 1.08 9.81 -24.13
C SER A 43 1.37 10.65 -25.36
N ASP A 44 0.46 11.56 -25.71
CA ASP A 44 0.45 12.27 -26.99
C ASP A 44 1.19 13.63 -26.88
N LEU A 45 1.82 13.88 -25.73
CA LEU A 45 2.51 15.12 -25.40
C LEU A 45 3.96 15.10 -25.93
N PRO A 46 4.53 16.29 -26.25
CA PRO A 46 5.94 16.41 -26.59
C PRO A 46 6.89 15.80 -25.54
N GLN A 47 8.00 15.25 -26.02
CA GLN A 47 9.03 14.66 -25.16
C GLN A 47 9.53 15.66 -24.11
N GLY A 48 9.79 15.18 -22.89
CA GLY A 48 10.17 16.02 -21.75
C GLY A 48 8.99 16.60 -20.96
N ILE A 49 7.76 16.55 -21.48
CA ILE A 49 6.55 16.91 -20.71
C ILE A 49 5.97 15.63 -20.06
N THR A 50 5.54 15.73 -18.81
CA THR A 50 4.88 14.63 -18.09
C THR A 50 3.71 15.17 -17.28
N VAL A 51 2.50 14.67 -17.56
CA VAL A 51 1.30 15.00 -16.80
C VAL A 51 0.92 13.83 -15.92
N LYS A 52 0.72 14.09 -14.62
CA LYS A 52 0.32 13.11 -13.60
C LYS A 52 -0.79 13.70 -12.74
N LYS A 53 -1.72 12.86 -12.26
CA LYS A 53 -2.72 13.26 -11.26
C LYS A 53 -1.99 13.73 -9.99
N HIS A 54 -2.42 14.84 -9.40
CA HIS A 54 -1.99 15.19 -8.04
C HIS A 54 -2.55 14.16 -7.05
N LEU A 55 -1.72 13.74 -6.10
CA LEU A 55 -2.04 12.80 -5.04
C LEU A 55 -1.71 13.45 -3.69
N THR A 56 -2.61 13.32 -2.71
CA THR A 56 -2.40 13.71 -1.31
C THR A 56 -1.22 12.95 -0.66
N LYS A 57 -0.76 13.37 0.53
CA LYS A 57 0.32 12.67 1.25
C LYS A 57 -0.01 11.19 1.49
N HIS A 58 -1.27 10.89 1.86
CA HIS A 58 -1.74 9.53 2.07
C HIS A 58 -1.80 8.74 0.76
N GLU A 59 -2.43 9.25 -0.30
CA GLU A 59 -2.46 8.58 -1.62
C GLU A 59 -1.04 8.33 -2.18
N ARG A 60 -0.08 9.24 -1.94
CA ARG A 60 1.33 9.04 -2.35
C ARG A 60 1.98 7.89 -1.58
N TYR A 61 1.71 7.75 -0.29
CA TYR A 61 2.20 6.62 0.52
C TYR A 61 1.61 5.30 0.02
N ILE A 62 0.29 5.21 -0.13
CA ILE A 62 -0.41 4.05 -0.69
C ILE A 62 0.17 3.66 -2.07
N ASN A 63 0.36 4.63 -2.97
CA ASN A 63 0.95 4.39 -4.29
C ASN A 63 2.41 3.89 -4.18
N SER A 64 3.22 4.42 -3.24
CA SER A 64 4.59 3.94 -3.04
C SER A 64 4.66 2.49 -2.52
N VAL A 65 3.71 2.08 -1.67
CA VAL A 65 3.56 0.70 -1.21
C VAL A 65 3.16 -0.22 -2.38
N LEU A 66 2.16 0.17 -3.17
CA LEU A 66 1.72 -0.59 -4.35
C LEU A 66 2.81 -0.71 -5.42
N LEU A 67 3.61 0.34 -5.64
CA LEU A 67 4.73 0.31 -6.57
C LEU A 67 5.88 -0.57 -6.08
N ARG A 68 6.15 -0.60 -4.76
CA ARG A 68 7.13 -1.52 -4.16
C ARG A 68 6.69 -2.97 -4.32
N GLU A 69 5.45 -3.29 -4.00
CA GLU A 69 4.94 -4.66 -4.17
C GLU A 69 4.89 -5.08 -5.64
N ARG A 70 4.50 -4.18 -6.55
CA ARG A 70 4.60 -4.43 -8.00
C ARG A 70 6.04 -4.72 -8.44
N TYR A 71 7.03 -4.03 -7.89
CA TYR A 71 8.43 -4.31 -8.18
C TYR A 71 8.78 -5.73 -7.73
N ARG A 72 8.51 -6.08 -6.46
CA ARG A 72 8.71 -7.41 -5.88
C ARG A 72 8.07 -8.53 -6.72
N LEU A 73 6.81 -8.36 -7.13
CA LEU A 73 6.09 -9.31 -7.98
C LEU A 73 6.74 -9.50 -9.36
N VAL A 74 7.36 -8.46 -9.92
CA VAL A 74 8.04 -8.53 -11.23
C VAL A 74 9.43 -9.15 -11.11
N THR A 75 10.18 -8.82 -10.05
CA THR A 75 11.58 -9.28 -9.87
C THR A 75 11.68 -10.66 -9.24
N ASP A 76 10.86 -10.95 -8.25
CA ASP A 76 11.01 -12.13 -7.39
C ASP A 76 10.03 -13.23 -7.81
N ASP A 77 8.77 -12.87 -8.05
CA ASP A 77 7.71 -13.81 -8.46
C ASP A 77 7.62 -13.98 -10.00
N GLY A 78 8.43 -13.23 -10.77
CA GLY A 78 8.49 -13.31 -12.25
C GLY A 78 7.22 -12.86 -13.00
N ILE A 79 6.31 -12.14 -12.33
CA ILE A 79 4.97 -11.84 -12.86
C ILE A 79 5.04 -10.74 -13.92
N GLU A 80 4.44 -10.97 -15.09
CA GLU A 80 4.49 -10.01 -16.20
C GLU A 80 3.89 -8.66 -15.80
N LYS A 81 4.65 -7.57 -15.99
CA LYS A 81 4.26 -6.20 -15.62
C LYS A 81 2.90 -5.75 -16.14
N ARG A 82 2.41 -6.29 -17.28
CA ARG A 82 1.09 -5.98 -17.87
C ARG A 82 -0.08 -6.64 -17.15
N SER A 83 0.15 -7.80 -16.52
CA SER A 83 -0.87 -8.51 -15.72
C SER A 83 -1.21 -7.80 -14.40
N ILE A 84 -0.29 -6.99 -13.89
CA ILE A 84 -0.41 -6.27 -12.62
C ILE A 84 -1.13 -4.94 -12.83
N LYS A 85 -2.28 -4.77 -12.16
CA LYS A 85 -3.12 -3.57 -12.21
C LYS A 85 -3.36 -3.03 -10.79
N PHE A 86 -3.54 -1.72 -10.68
CA PHE A 86 -3.94 -1.07 -9.43
C PHE A 86 -5.40 -0.61 -9.54
N LEU A 87 -6.20 -0.87 -8.50
CA LEU A 87 -7.59 -0.42 -8.40
C LEU A 87 -7.77 0.29 -7.06
N GLY A 88 -7.66 1.61 -7.06
CA GLY A 88 -7.58 2.40 -5.83
C GLY A 88 -6.38 1.96 -5.00
N ASN A 89 -6.65 1.37 -3.83
CA ASN A 89 -5.64 0.88 -2.89
C ASN A 89 -5.30 -0.61 -3.09
N GLN A 90 -5.96 -1.31 -4.03
CA GLN A 90 -5.77 -2.75 -4.25
C GLN A 90 -4.78 -3.03 -5.38
N LEU A 91 -4.02 -4.12 -5.23
CA LEU A 91 -3.17 -4.71 -6.25
C LEU A 91 -3.84 -5.96 -6.80
N LEU A 92 -4.02 -6.00 -8.12
CA LEU A 92 -4.61 -7.12 -8.85
C LEU A 92 -3.57 -7.75 -9.76
N VAL A 93 -3.54 -9.09 -9.81
CA VAL A 93 -2.72 -9.89 -10.73
C VAL A 93 -3.66 -10.72 -11.59
N ASN A 94 -3.55 -10.65 -12.92
CA ASN A 94 -4.46 -11.34 -13.85
C ASN A 94 -5.95 -11.06 -13.55
N GLY A 95 -6.25 -9.84 -13.11
CA GLY A 95 -7.62 -9.42 -12.73
C GLY A 95 -8.12 -9.92 -11.38
N ARG A 96 -7.35 -10.73 -10.64
CA ARG A 96 -7.70 -11.20 -9.29
C ARG A 96 -7.02 -10.34 -8.21
N PRO A 97 -7.72 -9.92 -7.14
CA PRO A 97 -7.09 -9.22 -6.02
C PRO A 97 -6.01 -10.09 -5.34
N ARG A 98 -4.80 -9.53 -5.18
CA ARG A 98 -3.66 -10.16 -4.48
C ARG A 98 -3.43 -9.56 -3.10
N GLY A 99 -3.87 -8.32 -2.88
CA GLY A 99 -3.79 -7.63 -1.60
C GLY A 99 -4.12 -6.14 -1.73
N GLU A 100 -4.02 -5.43 -0.61
CA GLU A 100 -4.32 -4.00 -0.48
C GLU A 100 -3.22 -3.26 0.27
N ALA A 101 -2.95 -2.02 -0.14
CA ALA A 101 -2.13 -1.10 0.63
C ALA A 101 -3.01 -0.35 1.65
N SER A 102 -2.57 -0.34 2.90
CA SER A 102 -3.17 0.37 4.03
C SER A 102 -2.23 1.47 4.54
N ALA A 103 -2.60 2.16 5.63
CA ALA A 103 -1.70 3.09 6.30
C ALA A 103 -0.49 2.41 6.99
N THR A 104 -0.53 1.10 7.24
CA THR A 104 0.52 0.34 7.94
C THR A 104 1.44 -0.44 7.01
N GLY A 105 1.06 -0.65 5.74
CA GLY A 105 1.88 -1.39 4.77
C GLY A 105 1.04 -2.06 3.68
N PHE A 106 1.53 -3.17 3.15
CA PHE A 106 0.78 -4.02 2.22
C PHE A 106 0.22 -5.24 2.96
N LYS A 107 -1.10 -5.46 2.83
CA LYS A 107 -1.81 -6.63 3.36
C LYS A 107 -2.11 -7.56 2.19
N GLN A 108 -1.38 -8.67 2.13
CA GLN A 108 -1.61 -9.72 1.15
C GLN A 108 -2.89 -10.49 1.48
N TYR A 109 -3.67 -10.86 0.46
CA TYR A 109 -4.81 -11.75 0.59
C TYR A 109 -4.37 -13.22 0.42
N PRO A 110 -5.02 -14.19 1.11
CA PRO A 110 -4.73 -15.60 0.92
C PRO A 110 -4.98 -16.00 -0.53
N THR A 111 -4.01 -16.67 -1.14
CA THR A 111 -4.15 -17.20 -2.50
C THR A 111 -4.81 -18.58 -2.40
N SER A 112 -5.66 -18.97 -3.37
CA SER A 112 -6.46 -20.20 -3.26
C SER A 112 -5.67 -21.51 -3.03
N GLY A 113 -4.36 -21.53 -3.29
CA GLY A 113 -3.47 -22.65 -2.96
C GLY A 113 -2.92 -22.67 -1.53
N GLN A 114 -3.28 -21.72 -0.65
CA GLN A 114 -2.87 -21.66 0.76
C GLN A 114 -4.01 -22.00 1.74
N LEU A 115 -5.21 -22.32 1.24
CA LEU A 115 -6.38 -22.64 2.06
C LEU A 115 -6.63 -24.15 2.23
N THR A 116 -5.69 -25.00 1.83
CA THR A 116 -5.69 -26.42 2.18
C THR A 116 -4.99 -26.60 3.54
N PRO A 117 -5.70 -26.80 4.66
CA PRO A 117 -5.09 -27.48 5.79
C PRO A 117 -4.65 -28.87 5.29
N THR A 118 -3.37 -29.22 5.49
CA THR A 118 -2.86 -30.55 5.20
C THR A 118 -3.52 -31.56 6.13
N LEU A 119 -4.60 -32.18 5.65
CA LEU A 119 -5.42 -33.18 6.34
C LEU A 119 -4.74 -34.57 6.30
N ASN A 120 -3.47 -34.62 6.71
CA ASN A 120 -2.64 -35.83 6.73
C ASN A 120 -2.35 -36.25 8.18
N ASN A 121 -3.36 -36.82 8.84
CA ASN A 121 -3.23 -38.05 9.65
C ASN A 121 -4.60 -38.42 10.25
N ILE A 122 -5.28 -39.37 9.61
CA ILE A 122 -6.30 -40.21 10.26
C ILE A 122 -6.02 -41.66 9.87
N ASP A 123 -5.33 -42.37 10.77
CA ASP A 123 -5.56 -43.78 11.08
C ASP A 123 -5.06 -43.95 12.53
N SER A 124 -5.93 -44.22 13.51
CA SER A 124 -6.30 -45.57 14.00
C SER A 124 -5.06 -46.40 14.42
N SER A 125 -4.87 -46.86 15.66
CA SER A 125 -5.62 -46.79 16.93
C SER A 125 -4.61 -46.95 18.10
N SER A 126 -4.91 -47.15 19.40
CA SER A 126 -6.15 -47.39 20.16
C SER A 126 -5.92 -47.14 21.67
N ASP A 127 -7.00 -46.80 22.38
CA ASP A 127 -7.33 -47.19 23.77
C ASP A 127 -6.25 -47.15 24.88
N THR A 128 -6.31 -46.13 25.75
CA THR A 128 -6.60 -46.32 27.20
C THR A 128 -6.74 -44.99 27.94
N SER A 129 -7.67 -44.96 28.91
CA SER A 129 -7.84 -43.93 29.95
C SER A 129 -8.39 -44.63 31.20
N PRO A 130 -8.43 -44.03 32.40
CA PRO A 130 -7.81 -42.79 32.89
C PRO A 130 -6.95 -43.01 34.17
N THR A 131 -6.21 -41.99 34.62
CA THR A 131 -5.93 -41.83 36.07
C THR A 131 -6.07 -40.38 36.50
N ASP A 132 -6.87 -40.19 37.54
CA ASP A 132 -7.19 -38.94 38.23
C ASP A 132 -5.99 -38.35 39.00
N SER A 133 -5.87 -37.02 39.01
CA SER A 133 -5.28 -36.27 40.14
C SER A 133 -5.66 -34.79 40.03
N SER A 134 -6.68 -34.40 40.79
CA SER A 134 -6.96 -33.01 41.15
C SER A 134 -5.74 -32.29 41.77
N VAL A 135 -5.61 -30.97 41.52
CA VAL A 135 -5.33 -29.90 42.51
C VAL A 135 -5.39 -28.53 41.79
N THR A 136 -6.20 -27.64 42.35
CA THR A 136 -6.15 -26.17 42.24
C THR A 136 -6.28 -25.62 43.66
N PRO A 137 -6.08 -24.30 43.94
CA PRO A 137 -5.51 -23.23 43.11
C PRO A 137 -4.31 -22.54 43.82
N GLN A 138 -3.60 -21.61 43.14
CA GLN A 138 -3.17 -20.39 43.83
C GLN A 138 -2.90 -19.19 42.92
N THR A 139 -3.47 -18.07 43.35
CA THR A 139 -3.26 -16.70 42.89
C THR A 139 -1.85 -16.22 43.24
N ASP A 140 -1.20 -15.45 42.36
CA ASP A 140 -0.62 -14.19 42.84
C ASP A 140 -0.58 -13.12 41.73
N SER A 141 -0.66 -11.86 42.15
CA SER A 141 -0.61 -10.66 41.32
C SER A 141 0.78 -10.04 41.40
N SER A 142 1.29 -9.52 40.28
CA SER A 142 2.49 -8.66 40.29
C SER A 142 2.45 -7.68 39.13
N GLU A 143 1.69 -6.61 39.35
CA GLU A 143 1.84 -5.35 38.63
C GLU A 143 3.21 -4.75 38.97
N SER A 144 4.03 -4.40 37.96
CA SER A 144 5.27 -3.65 38.18
C SER A 144 5.39 -2.51 37.18
N THR A 145 4.73 -1.42 37.53
CA THR A 145 4.91 -0.11 36.91
C THR A 145 6.30 0.43 37.27
N THR A 146 7.15 0.68 36.28
CA THR A 146 8.34 1.53 36.44
C THR A 146 8.35 2.62 35.38
N GLU A 147 7.88 3.81 35.78
CA GLU A 147 8.10 5.04 35.03
C GLU A 147 9.61 5.33 34.94
N SER A 148 10.09 5.71 33.77
CA SER A 148 11.44 6.24 33.60
C SER A 148 11.35 7.64 32.99
N THR A 149 11.57 8.63 33.85
CA THR A 149 11.30 10.05 33.63
C THR A 149 12.63 10.82 33.61
N THR A 150 12.78 11.81 32.70
CA THR A 150 13.71 12.97 32.81
C THR A 150 15.22 12.65 32.64
N GLN A 151 15.94 13.02 31.56
CA GLN A 151 16.13 14.37 30.98
C GLN A 151 16.62 14.39 29.51
N PRO A 152 16.50 15.54 28.79
CA PRO A 152 17.15 15.79 27.51
C PRO A 152 18.64 16.17 27.66
N ARG A 153 19.47 15.80 26.67
CA ARG A 153 20.88 16.22 26.59
C ARG A 153 21.08 17.12 25.37
N SER A 154 21.40 18.38 25.63
CA SER A 154 21.71 19.39 24.60
C SER A 154 23.21 19.41 24.31
N PHE A 155 23.60 19.35 23.04
CA PHE A 155 24.78 20.00 22.43
C PHE A 155 24.54 20.12 20.93
#